data_AF-A0A3D4I214-F1
#
_entry.id   AF-A0A3D4I214-F1
#
_cell.length_a   1.000
_cell.length_b   1.000
_cell.length_c   1.000
_cell.angle_alpha   90.00
_cell.angle_beta   90.00
_cell.angle_gamma   90.00
#
_symmetry.space_group_name_H-M   'P 1'
#
loop_
_entity.id
_entity.type
_entity.pdbx_description
1 polymer ?
#
loop_
_entity_poly.entity_id
_entity_poly.type
_entity_poly.pdbx_seq_one_letter_code
_entity_poly.pdbx_strand_id
1 'polypeptide(L)' 'MADLKVNIAGVSFKNPLITASGTFGFGREYSEFYPLSKLGGISCKGLTLRGRDG' A
#
# COMPACT_ATOMS: atom_id res chain seq x y z
N MET A 1 0.06 17.79 -16.50
CA MET A 1 0.28 17.05 -15.24
C MET A 1 1.48 16.14 -15.45
N ALA A 2 2.37 15.99 -14.49
CA ALA A 2 3.57 15.14 -14.64
C ALA A 2 3.20 13.65 -14.62
N ASP A 3 3.92 12.82 -15.40
CA ASP A 3 3.84 11.36 -15.26
C ASP A 3 4.58 10.95 -13.99
N LEU A 4 3.90 10.21 -13.12
CA LEU A 4 4.44 9.77 -11.83
C LEU A 4 4.82 8.28 -11.84
N LYS A 5 4.63 7.55 -12.94
CA LYS A 5 4.97 6.12 -12.99
C LYS A 5 6.42 5.86 -12.65
N VAL A 6 6.67 4.82 -11.84
CA VAL A 6 8.02 4.41 -11.41
C VAL A 6 8.18 2.90 -11.50
N ASN A 7 9.42 2.45 -11.70
CA ASN A 7 9.80 1.04 -11.56
C ASN A 7 10.67 0.89 -10.31
N ILE A 8 10.26 0.02 -9.38
CA ILE A 8 10.99 -0.25 -8.14
C ILE A 8 11.22 -1.75 -8.08
N ALA A 9 12.49 -2.16 -8.00
CA ALA A 9 12.89 -3.58 -7.94
C ALA A 9 12.25 -4.46 -9.04
N GLY A 10 12.07 -3.92 -10.25
CA GLY A 10 11.46 -4.62 -11.39
C GLY A 10 9.93 -4.55 -11.44
N VAL A 11 9.28 -3.98 -10.42
CA VAL A 11 7.82 -3.83 -10.38
C VAL A 11 7.42 -2.42 -10.83
N SER A 12 6.49 -2.35 -11.78
CA SER A 12 5.95 -1.07 -12.27
C SER A 12 4.78 -0.60 -11.41
N PHE A 13 4.89 0.63 -10.91
CA PHE A 13 3.87 1.30 -10.09
C PHE A 13 3.29 2.51 -10.84
N LYS A 14 2.01 2.79 -10.60
CA LYS A 14 1.30 3.93 -11.19
C LYS A 14 1.86 5.27 -10.73
N ASN A 15 2.36 5.32 -9.51
CA ASN A 15 2.99 6.46 -8.84
C ASN A 15 3.86 5.96 -7.67
N PRO A 16 4.74 6.78 -7.09
CA PRO A 16 5.63 6.35 -6.01
C PRO A 16 4.97 6.34 -4.62
N LEU A 17 3.68 6.66 -4.48
CA LEU A 17 3.03 6.64 -3.17
C LEU A 17 2.72 5.21 -2.75
N ILE A 18 3.44 4.77 -1.72
CA ILE A 18 3.24 3.48 -1.06
C ILE A 18 3.03 3.75 0.42
N THR A 19 1.95 3.20 0.99
CA THR A 19 1.69 3.37 2.43
C THR A 19 2.72 2.61 3.25
N ALA A 20 3.06 3.14 4.44
CA ALA A 20 4.01 2.50 5.33
C ALA A 20 3.38 1.28 6.04
N SER A 21 4.19 0.27 6.34
CA SER A 21 3.70 -0.92 7.05
C SER A 21 3.18 -0.56 8.43
N GLY A 22 2.02 -1.14 8.78
CA GLY A 22 1.40 -0.95 10.09
C GLY A 22 0.65 0.37 10.28
N THR A 23 0.70 1.31 9.32
CA THR A 23 -0.08 2.56 9.38
C THR A 23 -1.38 2.50 8.57
N PHE A 24 -1.56 1.44 7.76
CA PHE A 24 -2.67 1.31 6.82
C PHE A 24 -3.39 -0.04 6.87
N GLY A 25 -3.11 -0.86 7.89
CA GLY A 25 -3.72 -2.18 8.06
C GLY A 25 -3.60 -3.05 6.80
N PHE A 26 -4.75 -3.46 6.26
CA PHE A 26 -4.90 -4.12 4.96
C PHE A 26 -5.70 -3.27 3.96
N GLY A 27 -5.85 -1.97 4.23
CA GLY A 27 -6.56 -1.01 3.38
C GLY A 27 -8.08 -1.02 3.45
N ARG A 28 -8.71 -1.89 4.26
CA ARG A 28 -10.17 -2.02 4.33
C ARG A 28 -10.82 -0.75 4.86
N GLU A 29 -10.31 -0.24 5.97
CA GLU A 29 -10.79 0.96 6.65
C GLU A 29 -10.64 2.19 5.75
N TYR A 30 -9.58 2.24 4.96
CA TYR A 30 -9.31 3.38 4.08
C TYR A 30 -10.06 3.33 2.75
N SER A 31 -10.56 2.15 2.37
CA SER A 31 -11.36 1.99 1.14
C SER A 31 -12.69 2.73 1.20
N GLU A 32 -13.17 3.05 2.40
CA GLU A 32 -14.39 3.85 2.64
C GLU A 32 -14.18 5.34 2.33
N PHE A 33 -12.94 5.85 2.42
CA PHE A 33 -12.65 7.26 2.19
C PHE A 33 -12.31 7.55 0.72
N TYR A 34 -11.64 6.63 0.02
CA TYR A 34 -11.29 6.82 -1.40
C TYR A 34 -10.92 5.51 -2.11
N PRO A 35 -10.94 5.48 -3.46
CA PRO A 35 -10.50 4.31 -4.22
C PRO A 35 -9.00 4.04 -4.01
N LEU A 36 -8.68 2.90 -3.40
CA LEU A 36 -7.29 2.47 -3.15
C LEU A 36 -6.45 2.35 -4.43
N SER A 37 -7.11 2.18 -5.58
CA SER A 37 -6.47 2.09 -6.90
C SER A 37 -5.72 3.36 -7.32
N LYS A 38 -5.92 4.48 -6.61
CA LYS A 38 -5.15 5.73 -6.75
C LYS A 38 -3.75 5.64 -6.16
N LEU A 39 -3.51 4.77 -5.18
CA LEU A 39 -2.18 4.55 -4.61
C LEU A 39 -1.29 3.81 -5.61
N GLY A 40 0.03 4.03 -5.49
CA GLY A 40 1.03 3.22 -6.14
C GLY A 40 1.02 1.80 -5.56
N GLY A 41 1.03 1.69 -4.23
CA GLY A 41 0.95 0.41 -3.53
C GLY A 41 0.58 0.54 -2.05
N ILE A 42 0.42 -0.60 -1.39
CA ILE A 42 0.13 -0.69 0.05
C ILE A 42 1.15 -1.63 0.68
N SER A 43 1.92 -1.15 1.66
CA SER A 43 2.70 -2.02 2.54
C SER A 43 1.81 -2.45 3.69
N CYS A 44 1.26 -3.66 3.61
CA CYS A 44 0.32 -4.17 4.61
C CYS A 44 0.96 -4.34 5.99
N LYS A 45 0.11 -4.53 7.01
CA LYS A 45 0.55 -4.94 8.35
C LYS A 45 1.42 -6.21 8.27
N GLY A 46 2.51 -6.23 9.05
CA GLY A 46 3.38 -7.40 9.16
C GLY A 46 2.61 -8.65 9.56
N LEU A 47 2.90 -9.76 8.86
CA LEU A 47 2.33 -11.07 9.12
C LEU A 47 3.38 -11.95 9.80
N THR A 48 2.95 -12.69 10.82
CA THR A 48 3.76 -13.72 11.48
C THR A 48 3.20 -15.10 11.15
N LEU A 49 4.05 -16.13 11.20
CA LEU A 49 3.64 -17.51 10.89
C LEU A 49 2.45 -18.00 11.74
N ARG A 50 2.40 -17.56 13.00
CA ARG A 50 1.29 -17.80 13.94
C ARG A 50 0.59 -16.48 14.23
N GLY A 51 -0.71 -16.51 14.50
CA GLY A 51 -1.47 -15.35 14.95
C GLY A 51 -0.87 -14.73 16.21
N ARG A 52 -0.95 -13.40 16.31
CA ARG A 52 -0.51 -12.61 17.47
C ARG A 52 -1.57 -11.55 17.73
N ASP A 53 -1.99 -11.41 18.99
CA ASP A 53 -3.02 -10.44 19.39
C ASP A 53 -2.48 -9.00 19.50
N GLY A 54 -1.15 -8.84 19.47
CA GLY A 54 -0.46 -7.57 19.67
C GLY A 54 0.62 -7.72 20.71
#